data_AF-C7RER1-F1
#
_entry.id   AF-C7RER1-F1
#
_cell.length_a   1.000
_cell.length_b   1.000
_cell.length_c   1.000
_cell.angle_alpha   90.00
_cell.angle_beta   90.00
_cell.angle_gamma   90.00
#
_symmetry.space_group_name_H-M   'P 1'
#
loop_
_entity.id
_entity.type
_entity.pdbx_description
1 polymer ?
#
loop_
_entity_poly.entity_id
_entity_poly.type
_entity_poly.pdbx_seq_one_letter_code
_entity_poly.pdbx_strand_id
1 'polypeptide(L)'
;MKKKYYLVLIGLIIIGVLLKIRPNKEGPSLPKADDVRSLSLIKIANDRGVEKRTINENNDIENFLQLLENSKRTKKESVSDFPNKDEFILVSIEMSEGGYIINTIHEEDKKLYFEQAYVGIYELSYKDISSFLKSTVKEEDKENISEDLEDILDDDF
;
A
#
# COMPACT_ATOMS: atom_id res chain seq x y z
N MET A 1 2.64 -46.69 -32.11
CA MET A 1 1.46 -45.96 -31.55
C MET A 1 1.75 -45.28 -30.20
N LYS A 2 2.50 -45.89 -29.27
CA LYS A 2 2.75 -45.37 -27.90
C LYS A 2 3.44 -43.98 -27.82
N LYS A 3 4.35 -43.65 -28.74
CA LYS A 3 5.11 -42.36 -28.74
C LYS A 3 4.23 -41.13 -29.00
N LYS A 4 3.14 -41.28 -29.78
CA LYS A 4 2.23 -40.17 -30.12
C LYS A 4 1.38 -39.74 -28.92
N TYR A 5 0.94 -40.70 -28.11
CA TYR A 5 0.19 -40.43 -26.87
C TYR A 5 1.09 -39.81 -25.79
N TYR A 6 2.37 -40.16 -25.76
CA TYR A 6 3.34 -39.58 -24.82
C TYR A 6 3.57 -38.08 -25.07
N LEU A 7 3.63 -37.66 -26.34
CA LEU A 7 3.72 -36.23 -26.70
C LEU A 7 2.45 -35.46 -26.33
N VAL A 8 1.27 -36.07 -26.52
CA VAL A 8 -0.01 -35.48 -26.10
C VAL A 8 -0.08 -35.33 -24.58
N LEU A 9 0.40 -36.33 -23.84
CA LEU A 9 0.42 -36.32 -22.38
C LEU A 9 1.34 -35.21 -21.83
N ILE A 10 2.53 -35.03 -22.42
CA ILE A 10 3.45 -33.95 -22.06
C ILE A 10 2.82 -32.58 -22.37
N GLY A 11 2.15 -32.42 -23.51
CA GLY A 11 1.45 -31.19 -23.86
C GLY A 11 0.37 -30.81 -22.84
N LEU A 12 -0.41 -31.78 -22.35
CA LEU A 12 -1.43 -31.55 -21.32
C LEU A 12 -0.83 -31.16 -19.96
N ILE A 13 0.32 -31.73 -19.58
CA ILE A 13 1.04 -31.36 -18.36
C ILE A 13 1.56 -29.93 -18.47
N ILE A 14 2.14 -29.54 -19.61
CA ILE A 14 2.63 -28.18 -19.85
C ILE A 14 1.48 -27.17 -19.80
N ILE A 15 0.33 -27.47 -20.45
CA ILE A 15 -0.87 -26.64 -20.39
C ILE A 15 -1.40 -26.53 -18.95
N GLY A 16 -1.42 -27.63 -18.20
CA GLY A 16 -1.83 -27.64 -16.80
C GLY A 16 -0.93 -26.80 -15.88
N VAL A 17 0.38 -26.78 -16.14
CA VAL A 17 1.34 -25.92 -15.42
C VAL A 17 1.15 -24.45 -15.81
N LEU A 18 0.89 -24.16 -17.09
CA LEU A 18 0.61 -22.79 -17.57
C LEU A 18 -0.70 -22.22 -17.00
N LEU A 19 -1.72 -23.05 -16.77
CA LEU A 19 -2.99 -22.64 -16.16
C LEU A 19 -2.87 -22.28 -14.67
N LYS A 20 -1.81 -22.71 -13.98
CA LYS A 20 -1.50 -22.27 -12.59
C LYS A 20 -0.82 -20.91 -12.52
N ILE A 21 -0.32 -20.37 -13.64
CA ILE A 21 0.14 -18.98 -13.71
C ILE A 21 -1.09 -18.09 -13.91
N ARG A 22 -1.97 -18.04 -12.91
CA ARG A 22 -2.87 -16.91 -12.78
C ARG A 22 -2.02 -15.74 -12.31
N PRO A 23 -2.01 -14.59 -13.01
CA PRO A 23 -1.44 -13.39 -12.41
C PRO A 23 -2.16 -13.19 -11.08
N ASN A 24 -1.39 -13.11 -9.99
CA ASN A 24 -1.90 -12.81 -8.67
C ASN A 24 -2.40 -11.36 -8.72
N LYS A 25 -3.62 -11.18 -9.23
CA LYS A 25 -4.28 -9.90 -9.54
C LYS A 25 -5.01 -9.32 -8.34
N GLU A 26 -4.74 -9.83 -7.15
CA GLU A 26 -5.27 -9.21 -5.94
C GLU A 26 -4.44 -7.96 -5.71
N GLY A 27 -5.03 -6.80 -6.02
CA GLY A 27 -4.55 -5.50 -5.59
C GLY A 27 -4.55 -5.41 -4.06
N PRO A 28 -4.18 -4.26 -3.49
CA PRO A 28 -4.30 -4.05 -2.06
C PRO A 28 -5.75 -4.15 -1.61
N SER A 29 -5.97 -4.62 -0.38
CA SER A 29 -7.29 -4.59 0.27
C SER A 29 -7.52 -3.20 0.82
N LEU A 30 -8.41 -2.44 0.19
CA LEU A 30 -8.72 -1.05 0.54
C LEU A 30 -10.20 -0.89 0.91
N PRO A 31 -10.54 0.01 1.83
CA PRO A 31 -11.93 0.37 2.09
C PRO A 31 -12.53 1.12 0.89
N LYS A 32 -13.87 1.23 0.85
CA LYS A 32 -14.52 2.16 -0.08
C LYS A 32 -14.35 3.58 0.43
N ALA A 33 -14.21 4.54 -0.48
CA ALA A 33 -14.05 5.96 -0.11
C ALA A 33 -15.20 6.47 0.78
N ASP A 34 -16.45 6.06 0.51
CA ASP A 34 -17.62 6.44 1.33
C ASP A 34 -17.56 5.92 2.78
N ASP A 35 -16.77 4.89 3.04
CA ASP A 35 -16.58 4.31 4.38
C ASP A 35 -15.40 4.97 5.13
N VAL A 36 -14.65 5.85 4.48
CA VAL A 36 -13.49 6.55 5.06
C VAL A 36 -13.87 7.94 5.53
N ARG A 37 -13.54 8.26 6.78
CA ARG A 37 -13.76 9.58 7.38
C ARG A 37 -12.60 10.53 7.11
N SER A 38 -11.37 10.05 7.28
CA SER A 38 -10.15 10.82 7.04
C SER A 38 -8.97 9.91 6.72
N LEU A 39 -7.94 10.48 6.10
CA LEU A 39 -6.64 9.84 5.88
C LEU A 39 -5.55 10.69 6.50
N SER A 40 -4.66 10.08 7.28
CA SER A 40 -3.42 10.72 7.75
C SER A 40 -2.20 10.08 7.09
N LEU A 41 -1.31 10.92 6.56
CA LEU A 41 -0.01 10.54 6.04
C LEU A 41 1.05 11.11 6.99
N ILE A 42 1.72 10.22 7.72
CA ILE A 42 2.69 10.60 8.74
C ILE A 42 4.08 10.13 8.32
N LYS A 43 5.00 11.06 8.11
CA LYS A 43 6.40 10.71 7.85
C LYS A 43 7.03 10.24 9.15
N ILE A 44 7.53 9.01 9.15
CA ILE A 44 8.31 8.42 10.22
C ILE A 44 9.79 8.46 9.82
N ALA A 45 10.64 8.88 10.76
CA ALA A 45 12.09 8.84 10.64
C ALA A 45 12.71 8.39 11.97
N ASN A 46 13.40 7.25 11.97
CA ASN A 46 13.97 6.62 13.18
C ASN A 46 12.92 6.47 14.30
N ASP A 47 11.81 5.81 13.99
CA ASP A 47 10.69 5.52 14.91
C ASP A 47 10.01 6.76 15.52
N ARG A 48 10.18 7.93 14.91
CA ARG A 48 9.51 9.17 15.30
C ARG A 48 8.71 9.76 14.15
N GLY A 49 7.48 10.17 14.43
CA GLY A 49 6.73 11.06 13.56
C GLY A 49 7.39 12.42 13.50
N VAL A 50 7.67 12.89 12.29
CA VAL A 50 8.30 14.21 12.05
C VAL A 50 7.40 15.17 11.30
N GLU A 51 6.43 14.64 10.55
CA GLU A 51 5.51 15.43 9.74
C GLU A 51 4.19 14.66 9.59
N LYS A 52 3.07 15.32 9.83
CA LYS A 52 1.72 14.76 9.63
C LYS A 52 0.95 15.63 8.64
N ARG A 53 0.15 14.96 7.81
CA ARG A 53 -0.80 15.57 6.88
C ARG A 53 -2.11 14.83 6.96
N THR A 54 -3.21 15.56 7.04
CA THR A 54 -4.55 14.99 7.12
C THR A 54 -5.35 15.38 5.88
N ILE A 55 -6.02 14.41 5.26
CA ILE A 55 -6.85 14.57 4.08
C ILE A 55 -8.28 14.20 4.46
N ASN A 56 -9.19 15.17 4.37
CA ASN A 56 -10.60 15.02 4.74
C ASN A 56 -11.56 15.23 3.57
N GLU A 57 -11.06 15.71 2.42
CA GLU A 57 -11.88 15.98 1.24
C GLU A 57 -12.16 14.66 0.49
N ASN A 58 -13.44 14.31 0.33
CA ASN A 58 -13.85 13.02 -0.24
C ASN A 58 -13.21 12.73 -1.61
N ASN A 59 -13.10 13.74 -2.48
CA ASN A 59 -12.50 13.58 -3.80
C ASN A 59 -11.00 13.25 -3.71
N ASP A 60 -10.29 13.82 -2.75
CA ASP A 60 -8.87 13.54 -2.53
C ASP A 60 -8.66 12.17 -1.88
N ILE A 61 -9.54 11.78 -0.96
CA ILE A 61 -9.58 10.42 -0.40
C ILE A 61 -9.79 9.39 -1.51
N GLU A 62 -10.81 9.58 -2.35
CA GLU A 62 -11.12 8.69 -3.47
C GLU A 62 -9.93 8.59 -4.44
N ASN A 63 -9.34 9.72 -4.82
CA ASN A 63 -8.17 9.75 -5.69
C ASN A 63 -6.98 8.99 -5.07
N PHE A 64 -6.70 9.18 -3.79
CA PHE A 64 -5.62 8.47 -3.11
C PHE A 64 -5.85 6.96 -3.11
N LEU A 65 -7.05 6.50 -2.75
CA LEU A 65 -7.39 5.07 -2.75
C LEU A 65 -7.29 4.46 -4.15
N GLN A 66 -7.74 5.17 -5.20
CA GLN A 66 -7.59 4.72 -6.58
C GLN A 66 -6.12 4.61 -7.00
N LEU A 67 -5.23 5.50 -6.53
CA LEU A 67 -3.79 5.39 -6.80
C LEU A 67 -3.20 4.13 -6.16
N LEU A 68 -3.63 3.79 -4.94
CA LEU A 68 -3.23 2.56 -4.26
C LEU A 68 -3.80 1.33 -4.97
N GLU A 69 -5.06 1.35 -5.39
CA GLU A 69 -5.71 0.24 -6.11
C GLU A 69 -4.98 -0.10 -7.43
N ASN A 70 -4.50 0.92 -8.14
CA ASN A 70 -3.76 0.78 -9.39
C ASN A 70 -2.31 0.31 -9.21
N SER A 71 -1.85 0.12 -7.97
CA SER A 71 -0.51 -0.37 -7.68
C SER A 71 -0.29 -1.80 -8.16
N LYS A 72 0.97 -2.15 -8.42
CA LYS A 72 1.34 -3.46 -8.95
C LYS A 72 1.84 -4.37 -7.83
N ARG A 73 1.12 -5.46 -7.55
CA ARG A 73 1.60 -6.47 -6.59
C ARG A 73 2.98 -7.00 -6.98
N THR A 74 3.89 -6.98 -6.01
CA THR A 74 5.25 -7.50 -6.17
C THR A 74 5.32 -8.99 -5.83
N LYS A 75 6.51 -9.59 -5.94
CA LYS A 75 6.79 -10.95 -5.44
C LYS A 75 7.34 -10.96 -4.01
N LYS A 76 7.49 -9.79 -3.38
CA LYS A 76 8.01 -9.68 -2.01
C LYS A 76 6.89 -9.98 -1.03
N GLU A 77 7.25 -10.53 0.12
CA GLU A 77 6.35 -10.80 1.23
C GLU A 77 6.51 -9.71 2.27
N SER A 78 5.40 -9.24 2.83
CA SER A 78 5.40 -8.43 4.06
C SER A 78 5.38 -9.39 5.24
N VAL A 79 6.35 -9.29 6.13
CA VAL A 79 6.57 -10.27 7.23
C VAL A 79 6.64 -9.62 8.61
N SER A 80 6.31 -8.33 8.68
CA SER A 80 6.33 -7.50 9.88
C SER A 80 5.22 -6.45 9.80
N ASP A 81 4.93 -5.83 10.94
CA ASP A 81 3.90 -4.78 11.03
C ASP A 81 4.32 -3.51 10.26
N PHE A 82 5.63 -3.22 10.25
CA PHE A 82 6.25 -2.10 9.56
C PHE A 82 7.41 -2.55 8.67
N PRO A 83 7.76 -1.78 7.63
CA PRO A 83 8.91 -2.07 6.79
C PRO A 83 10.21 -1.91 7.60
N ASN A 84 11.20 -2.75 7.32
CA ASN A 84 12.54 -2.62 7.92
C ASN A 84 13.33 -1.48 7.24
N LYS A 85 12.90 -0.23 7.48
CA LYS A 85 13.43 1.02 6.91
C LYS A 85 13.43 2.12 7.98
N ASP A 86 14.49 2.91 8.02
CA ASP A 86 14.60 4.06 8.94
C ASP A 86 13.58 5.16 8.60
N GLU A 87 13.18 5.26 7.33
CA GLU A 87 12.19 6.23 6.86
C GLU A 87 11.06 5.54 6.10
N PHE A 88 9.83 5.87 6.46
CA PHE A 88 8.61 5.46 5.75
C PHE A 88 7.48 6.45 6.04
N ILE A 89 6.36 6.29 5.36
CA ILE A 89 5.13 7.03 5.60
C ILE A 89 4.12 6.06 6.19
N LEU A 90 3.63 6.34 7.39
CA LEU A 90 2.46 5.69 7.95
C LEU A 90 1.21 6.24 7.26
N VAL A 91 0.36 5.35 6.77
CA VAL A 91 -0.93 5.66 6.17
C VAL A 91 -1.99 5.18 7.15
N SER A 92 -2.58 6.11 7.89
CA SER A 92 -3.67 5.86 8.84
C SER A 92 -5.00 6.25 8.19
N ILE A 93 -5.93 5.31 8.10
CA ILE A 93 -7.27 5.50 7.50
C ILE A 93 -8.30 5.41 8.62
N GLU A 94 -8.92 6.53 8.98
CA GLU A 94 -10.00 6.56 9.96
C GLU A 94 -11.31 6.13 9.28
N MET A 95 -11.95 5.10 9.80
CA MET A 95 -13.20 4.57 9.26
C MET A 95 -14.40 5.34 9.81
N SER A 96 -15.42 5.59 8.99
CA SER A 96 -16.65 6.30 9.40
C SER A 96 -17.43 5.59 10.50
N GLU A 97 -17.33 4.26 10.58
CA GLU A 97 -17.93 3.45 11.65
C GLU A 97 -17.07 3.36 12.92
N GLY A 98 -15.89 4.01 12.91
CA GLY A 98 -14.89 3.96 13.97
C GLY A 98 -13.80 2.93 13.69
N GLY A 99 -12.65 3.13 14.34
CA GLY A 99 -11.44 2.33 14.14
C GLY A 99 -10.58 2.80 12.97
N TYR A 100 -9.39 2.23 12.87
CA TYR A 100 -8.35 2.66 11.94
C TYR A 100 -7.79 1.49 11.14
N ILE A 101 -7.43 1.75 9.88
CA ILE A 101 -6.63 0.84 9.05
C ILE A 101 -5.25 1.47 8.88
N ILE A 102 -4.22 0.74 9.32
CA ILE A 102 -2.83 1.17 9.22
C ILE A 102 -2.12 0.42 8.11
N ASN A 103 -1.44 1.16 7.23
CA ASN A 103 -0.55 0.63 6.21
C ASN A 103 0.69 1.52 6.11
N THR A 104 1.65 1.17 5.26
CA THR A 104 2.84 2.01 5.06
C THR A 104 3.16 2.24 3.59
N ILE A 105 3.88 3.33 3.32
CA ILE A 105 4.56 3.58 2.06
C ILE A 105 6.05 3.75 2.35
N HIS A 106 6.92 3.04 1.65
CA HIS A 106 8.36 3.17 1.81
C HIS A 106 9.08 3.21 0.46
N GLU A 107 10.31 3.73 0.47
CA GLU A 107 11.18 3.76 -0.70
C GLU A 107 12.22 2.64 -0.64
N GLU A 108 12.43 1.96 -1.76
CA GLU A 108 13.54 1.04 -1.96
C GLU A 108 13.99 1.08 -3.42
N ASP A 109 15.29 1.18 -3.67
CA ASP A 109 15.88 1.24 -5.02
C ASP A 109 15.24 2.32 -5.93
N LYS A 110 14.96 3.51 -5.37
CA LYS A 110 14.30 4.64 -6.08
C LYS A 110 12.88 4.35 -6.57
N LYS A 111 12.21 3.39 -5.92
CA LYS A 111 10.81 3.05 -6.17
C LYS A 111 10.03 3.14 -4.88
N LEU A 112 8.77 3.53 -4.99
CA LEU A 112 7.84 3.56 -3.86
C LEU A 112 7.02 2.28 -3.82
N TYR A 113 6.79 1.80 -2.62
CA TYR A 113 5.96 0.63 -2.37
C TYR A 113 4.93 0.93 -1.30
N PHE A 114 3.69 0.53 -1.56
CA PHE A 114 2.64 0.43 -0.55
C PHE A 114 2.72 -0.96 0.08
N GLU A 115 2.77 -1.03 1.40
CA GLU A 115 2.89 -2.28 2.14
C GLU A 115 1.74 -2.43 3.13
N GLN A 116 1.09 -3.58 3.05
CA GLN A 116 0.08 -4.03 3.98
C GLN A 116 0.67 -5.20 4.78
N ALA A 117 0.76 -5.03 6.10
CA ALA A 117 1.37 -5.99 7.03
C ALA A 117 0.81 -7.41 6.80
N TYR A 118 1.69 -8.38 6.57
CA TYR A 118 1.36 -9.80 6.32
C TYR A 118 0.45 -10.09 5.12
N VAL A 119 0.15 -9.09 4.28
CA VAL A 119 -0.73 -9.24 3.11
C VAL A 119 0.08 -9.12 1.82
N GLY A 120 0.87 -8.05 1.67
CA GLY A 120 1.67 -7.88 0.48
C GLY A 120 2.29 -6.50 0.30
N ILE A 121 3.23 -6.46 -0.64
CA ILE A 121 3.96 -5.26 -1.05
C ILE A 121 3.63 -4.95 -2.51
N TYR A 122 3.26 -3.70 -2.78
CA TYR A 122 2.73 -3.24 -4.05
C TYR A 122 3.55 -2.05 -4.57
N GLU A 123 4.10 -2.15 -5.78
CA GLU A 123 4.86 -1.07 -6.41
C GLU A 123 3.93 0.05 -6.86
N LEU A 124 4.20 1.26 -6.37
CA LEU A 124 3.49 2.49 -6.70
C LEU A 124 4.14 3.20 -7.88
N SER A 125 3.32 3.92 -8.65
CA SER A 125 3.82 4.88 -9.63
C SER A 125 4.34 6.12 -8.90
N TYR A 126 5.66 6.29 -8.85
CA TYR A 126 6.29 7.46 -8.20
C TYR A 126 5.73 8.78 -8.74
N LYS A 127 5.52 8.86 -10.05
CA LYS A 127 4.99 10.06 -10.71
C LYS A 127 3.61 10.40 -10.16
N ASP A 128 2.72 9.42 -10.07
CA ASP A 128 1.33 9.67 -9.73
C ASP A 128 1.16 10.02 -8.25
N ILE A 129 1.87 9.32 -7.36
CA ILE A 129 1.90 9.65 -5.92
C ILE A 129 2.57 11.01 -5.67
N SER A 130 3.71 11.29 -6.31
CA SER A 130 4.39 12.58 -6.18
C SER A 130 3.52 13.73 -6.69
N SER A 131 2.80 13.52 -7.80
CA SER A 131 1.86 14.50 -8.33
C SER A 131 0.69 14.75 -7.38
N PHE A 132 0.07 13.69 -6.84
CA PHE A 132 -1.01 13.79 -5.86
C PHE A 132 -0.58 14.58 -4.61
N LEU A 133 0.55 14.20 -4.00
CA LEU A 133 1.05 14.87 -2.79
C LEU A 133 1.36 16.36 -3.02
N LYS A 134 1.70 16.76 -4.25
CA LYS A 134 1.95 18.17 -4.59
C LYS A 134 0.67 18.96 -4.92
N SER A 135 -0.36 18.31 -5.47
CA SER A 135 -1.58 18.99 -5.91
C SER A 135 -2.64 19.10 -4.81
N THR A 136 -2.72 18.08 -3.96
CA THR A 136 -3.76 17.93 -2.95
C THR A 136 -3.36 18.54 -1.62
N VAL A 137 -2.06 18.58 -1.32
CA VAL A 137 -1.56 19.07 -0.03
C VAL A 137 -0.91 20.43 -0.22
N LYS A 138 -1.48 21.46 0.41
CA LYS A 138 -0.80 22.75 0.49
C LYS A 138 0.26 22.69 1.58
N GLU A 139 1.32 23.48 1.45
CA GLU A 139 2.36 23.57 2.48
C GLU A 139 1.83 24.01 3.86
N GLU A 140 0.69 24.72 3.89
CA GLU A 140 0.01 25.15 5.12
C GLU A 140 -0.69 24.01 5.89
N ASP A 141 -0.98 22.89 5.22
CA ASP A 141 -1.66 21.72 5.82
C ASP A 141 -0.64 20.72 6.43
N LYS A 142 0.65 21.06 6.40
CA LYS A 142 1.72 20.24 6.97
C LYS A 142 1.93 20.61 8.43
N GLU A 143 1.76 19.62 9.29
CA GLU A 143 2.05 19.75 10.72
C GLU A 143 3.41 19.12 11.01
N ASN A 144 4.34 19.90 11.58
CA ASN A 144 5.57 19.34 12.12
C ASN A 144 5.26 18.75 13.49
N ILE A 145 5.45 17.45 13.63
CA ILE A 145 5.21 16.72 14.87
C ILE A 145 6.54 16.18 15.42
N SER A 146 6.54 15.71 16.66
CA SER A 146 7.70 15.10 17.30
C SER A 146 7.22 14.08 18.32
N GLU A 147 6.57 13.03 17.83
CA GLU A 147 5.95 11.97 18.62
C GLU A 147 6.63 10.64 18.31
N ASP A 148 6.74 9.77 19.31
CA ASP A 148 7.25 8.43 19.10
C ASP A 148 6.20 7.58 18.36
N LEU A 149 6.63 6.64 17.52
CA LEU A 149 5.73 5.81 16.71
C LEU A 149 4.72 5.05 17.58
N GLU A 150 5.14 4.59 18.75
CA GLU A 150 4.25 3.90 19.71
C GLU A 150 3.11 4.81 20.16
N ASP A 151 3.40 6.08 20.51
CA ASP A 151 2.39 7.05 20.94
C ASP A 151 1.39 7.36 19.80
N ILE A 152 1.89 7.49 18.57
CA ILE A 152 1.06 7.73 17.38
C ILE A 152 0.07 6.58 17.15
N LEU A 153 0.51 5.34 17.40
CA LEU A 153 -0.35 4.18 17.25
C LEU A 153 -1.37 4.11 18.38
N ASP A 154 -0.97 4.34 19.63
CA ASP A 154 -1.88 4.31 20.79
C ASP A 154 -3.02 5.34 20.67
N ASP A 155 -2.81 6.49 20.04
CA ASP A 155 -3.87 7.48 19.77
C ASP A 155 -4.87 7.03 18.68
N ASP A 156 -4.43 6.16 17.77
CA ASP A 156 -5.22 5.60 16.67
C ASP A 156 -5.81 4.20 17.02
N PHE A 157 -5.62 3.66 18.24
CA PHE A 157 -6.07 2.31 18.67
C PHE A 157 -6.87 2.22 19.98
#